data_AF-A0A8C6GLJ0-F1
#
_entry.id   AF-A0A8C6GLJ0-F1
#
_cell.length_a   1.000
_cell.length_b   1.000
_cell.length_c   1.000
_cell.angle_alpha   90.00
_cell.angle_beta   90.00
_cell.angle_gamma   90.00
#
_symmetry.space_group_name_H-M   'P 1'
#
loop_
_entity.id
_entity.type
_entity.pdbx_description
1 polymer ?
#
loop_
_entity_poly.entity_id
_entity_poly.type
_entity_poly.pdbx_seq_one_letter_code
_entity_poly.pdbx_strand_id
1 'polypeptide(L)'
;MALCGLPEFTLLLLPLLARLSAGDCLCSEAALCQPIRHRPDFEVFVFDVGQKTWKSYDWSQITTVAAFGKYDPELMCYAHSKGARVVLKGDVSLKNIIDPTFRASWIAQKVDLAKAQYMDGINIDIEQEVNCSSPEYEALTALVKETTECFHREIEGSQVTFDVAWSPKRIDKRCYNYTGIADACDFLFVMSYDEQSQIWSECIAAANAPYNQTLTGYIDYIKMGISPKKLVMGVPWYGYDYICLNLSKNDICTITKVPFRGAPCSDAAGHQVPYKVIMKQVNGSVSGSQWNKDQQAPYYNYKDPAGRFHQVWYDNPQSISLKAAYVKNYGLRGIGMWNANCLDYSDDALAREQTQEMWGALKPRL
;
A
#
# COMPACT_ATOMS: atom_id res chain seq x y z
N MET A 1 -23.15 -16.12 13.85
CA MET A 1 -23.91 -16.07 12.57
C MET A 1 -24.32 -14.62 12.35
N ALA A 2 -23.44 -13.80 11.78
CA ALA A 2 -23.77 -12.42 11.44
C ALA A 2 -24.52 -12.42 10.11
N LEU A 3 -25.76 -11.95 10.15
CA LEU A 3 -26.68 -11.90 9.02
C LEU A 3 -26.19 -10.86 8.02
N CYS A 4 -25.91 -11.30 6.79
CA CYS A 4 -25.79 -10.40 5.65
C CYS A 4 -27.17 -10.14 5.01
N GLY A 5 -28.21 -10.08 5.85
CA GLY A 5 -29.60 -9.98 5.43
C GLY A 5 -30.28 -8.78 6.07
N LEU A 6 -30.98 -8.01 5.23
CA LEU A 6 -31.94 -6.97 5.61
C LEU A 6 -32.94 -7.46 6.68
N PRO A 7 -33.49 -6.57 7.53
CA PRO A 7 -34.43 -6.96 8.58
C PRO A 7 -35.75 -7.50 8.00
N GLU A 8 -36.21 -8.62 8.54
CA GLU A 8 -37.44 -9.32 8.17
C GLU A 8 -38.71 -8.47 8.43
N PHE A 9 -39.54 -8.32 7.39
CA PHE A 9 -40.97 -8.06 7.52
C PHE A 9 -41.73 -9.13 6.70
N THR A 10 -42.90 -9.49 7.23
CA THR A 10 -43.74 -10.66 6.99
C THR A 10 -44.29 -10.88 5.56
N LEU A 11 -44.55 -12.16 5.25
CA LEU A 11 -45.11 -12.79 4.04
C LEU A 11 -46.21 -12.03 3.27
N LEU A 12 -46.11 -11.99 1.93
CA LEU A 12 -47.15 -12.41 0.95
C LEU A 12 -46.64 -12.41 -0.52
N LEU A 13 -46.73 -13.58 -1.18
CA LEU A 13 -46.81 -13.90 -2.64
C LEU A 13 -45.68 -13.50 -3.63
N LEU A 14 -45.04 -14.53 -4.23
CA LEU A 14 -44.13 -14.54 -5.41
C LEU A 14 -44.82 -14.19 -6.75
N PRO A 15 -44.11 -14.02 -7.90
CA PRO A 15 -42.69 -13.71 -8.12
C PRO A 15 -42.47 -12.55 -9.12
N LEU A 16 -41.52 -11.66 -8.84
CA LEU A 16 -40.76 -11.01 -9.91
C LEU A 16 -39.38 -10.70 -9.33
N LEU A 17 -38.47 -11.67 -9.43
CA LEU A 17 -37.04 -11.38 -9.33
C LEU A 17 -36.69 -10.51 -10.54
N ALA A 18 -36.94 -9.22 -10.41
CA ALA A 18 -36.17 -8.23 -11.12
C ALA A 18 -34.74 -8.43 -10.63
N ARG A 19 -33.96 -9.23 -11.36
CA ARG A 19 -32.51 -9.12 -11.35
C ARG A 19 -32.25 -7.63 -11.56
N LEU A 20 -31.82 -6.93 -10.52
CA LEU A 20 -31.13 -5.66 -10.69
C LEU A 20 -30.07 -5.95 -11.75
N SER A 21 -30.25 -5.39 -12.95
CA SER A 21 -29.28 -5.54 -14.01
C SER A 21 -27.95 -5.04 -13.46
N ALA A 22 -27.01 -5.94 -13.24
CA ALA A 22 -25.60 -5.56 -13.28
C ALA A 22 -25.45 -4.74 -14.56
N GLY A 23 -25.10 -3.46 -14.43
CA GLY A 23 -25.05 -2.55 -15.58
C GLY A 23 -24.24 -3.19 -16.70
N ASP A 24 -24.67 -3.03 -17.95
CA ASP A 24 -24.02 -3.71 -19.08
C ASP A 24 -22.49 -3.59 -18.98
N CYS A 25 -21.81 -4.73 -19.12
CA CYS A 25 -20.36 -4.81 -19.01
C CYS A 25 -19.70 -3.76 -19.91
N LEU A 26 -18.89 -2.87 -19.33
CA LEU A 26 -18.26 -1.75 -20.04
C LEU A 26 -17.02 -2.18 -20.84
N CYS A 27 -16.61 -3.44 -20.72
CA CYS A 27 -15.45 -3.99 -21.42
C CYS A 27 -15.80 -4.40 -22.85
N SER A 28 -14.79 -4.44 -23.73
CA SER A 28 -14.92 -4.93 -25.10
C SER A 28 -15.40 -6.39 -25.18
N GLU A 29 -15.09 -7.18 -24.14
CA GLU A 29 -15.50 -8.57 -24.00
C GLU A 29 -16.23 -8.76 -22.67
N ALA A 30 -17.45 -9.32 -22.70
CA ALA A 30 -18.27 -9.52 -21.51
C ALA A 30 -17.61 -10.44 -20.45
N ALA A 31 -16.72 -11.34 -20.88
CA ALA A 31 -15.95 -12.22 -20.00
C ALA A 31 -15.00 -11.44 -19.08
N LEU A 32 -14.52 -10.26 -19.49
CA LEU A 32 -13.65 -9.42 -18.67
C LEU A 32 -14.37 -8.83 -17.47
N CYS A 33 -15.70 -8.82 -17.44
CA CYS A 33 -16.45 -8.41 -16.25
C CYS A 33 -16.67 -9.55 -15.24
N GLN A 34 -16.08 -10.72 -15.46
CA GLN A 34 -16.09 -11.80 -14.47
C GLN A 34 -14.94 -11.63 -13.48
N PRO A 35 -15.15 -11.94 -12.17
CA PRO A 35 -14.09 -11.87 -11.19
C PRO A 35 -12.88 -12.77 -11.53
N ILE A 36 -11.69 -12.29 -11.25
CA ILE A 36 -10.43 -13.04 -11.40
C ILE A 36 -10.32 -14.09 -10.29
N ARG A 37 -10.42 -15.37 -10.69
CA ARG A 37 -10.40 -16.51 -9.74
C ARG A 37 -9.01 -17.08 -9.48
N HIS A 38 -8.05 -16.84 -10.37
CA HIS A 38 -6.70 -17.40 -10.22
C HIS A 38 -5.95 -16.74 -9.06
N ARG A 39 -5.44 -17.54 -8.11
CA ARG A 39 -4.61 -17.05 -7.00
C ARG A 39 -3.13 -17.23 -7.37
N PRO A 40 -2.34 -16.15 -7.45
CA PRO A 40 -0.92 -16.26 -7.77
C PRO A 40 -0.12 -16.80 -6.58
N ASP A 41 0.98 -17.50 -6.86
CA ASP A 41 1.92 -17.96 -5.83
C ASP A 41 2.73 -16.82 -5.20
N PHE A 42 2.88 -15.72 -5.94
CA PHE A 42 3.61 -14.51 -5.54
C PHE A 42 2.83 -13.28 -5.98
N GLU A 43 2.52 -12.39 -5.03
CA GLU A 43 1.80 -11.14 -5.31
C GLU A 43 2.77 -10.03 -5.77
N VAL A 44 2.36 -9.32 -6.82
CA VAL A 44 2.86 -7.97 -7.15
C VAL A 44 1.68 -7.02 -6.99
N PHE A 45 1.60 -6.39 -5.81
CA PHE A 45 0.45 -5.62 -5.37
C PHE A 45 0.66 -4.12 -5.59
N VAL A 46 -0.09 -3.53 -6.52
CA VAL A 46 0.12 -2.16 -6.99
C VAL A 46 -0.92 -1.22 -6.41
N PHE A 47 -0.50 -0.10 -5.82
CA PHE A 47 -1.40 1.02 -5.56
C PHE A 47 -1.42 1.96 -6.77
N ASP A 48 -2.62 2.25 -7.26
CA ASP A 48 -2.86 3.23 -8.33
C ASP A 48 -3.70 4.40 -7.78
N VAL A 49 -3.19 5.62 -7.90
CA VAL A 49 -3.85 6.83 -7.43
C VAL A 49 -4.63 7.57 -8.54
N GLY A 50 -4.99 6.85 -9.62
CA GLY A 50 -5.81 7.33 -10.73
C GLY A 50 -5.04 7.87 -11.92
N GLN A 51 -5.73 8.63 -12.77
CA GLN A 51 -5.24 9.10 -14.08
C GLN A 51 -5.06 7.92 -15.05
N LYS A 52 -4.17 8.05 -16.04
CA LYS A 52 -3.98 7.07 -17.12
C LYS A 52 -2.55 6.51 -17.20
N THR A 53 -1.71 6.74 -16.18
CA THR A 53 -0.35 6.17 -16.12
C THR A 53 -0.36 4.65 -16.08
N TRP A 54 -1.45 4.04 -15.59
CA TRP A 54 -1.64 2.60 -15.57
C TRP A 54 -1.52 1.94 -16.96
N LYS A 55 -1.77 2.67 -18.05
CA LYS A 55 -1.59 2.16 -19.42
C LYS A 55 -0.15 1.75 -19.71
N SER A 56 0.80 2.30 -18.97
CA SER A 56 2.24 2.11 -19.16
C SER A 56 2.90 1.27 -18.06
N TYR A 57 2.13 0.71 -17.13
CA TYR A 57 2.68 -0.19 -16.10
C TYR A 57 3.19 -1.50 -16.70
N ASP A 58 4.08 -2.21 -15.99
CA ASP A 58 4.51 -3.54 -16.40
C ASP A 58 3.51 -4.63 -16.00
N TRP A 59 2.47 -4.76 -16.81
CA TRP A 59 1.39 -5.72 -16.63
C TRP A 59 1.81 -7.19 -16.75
N SER A 60 3.05 -7.49 -17.15
CA SER A 60 3.55 -8.87 -17.13
C SER A 60 3.76 -9.40 -15.71
N GLN A 61 3.76 -8.50 -14.72
CA GLN A 61 4.10 -8.84 -13.34
C GLN A 61 2.95 -8.64 -12.36
N ILE A 62 2.06 -7.68 -12.62
CA ILE A 62 1.01 -7.22 -11.70
C ILE A 62 -0.01 -8.33 -11.44
N THR A 63 -0.33 -8.55 -10.17
CA THR A 63 -1.36 -9.52 -9.76
C THR A 63 -2.62 -8.86 -9.24
N THR A 64 -2.48 -7.72 -8.56
CA THR A 64 -3.58 -6.93 -8.02
C THR A 64 -3.28 -5.44 -8.09
N VAL A 65 -4.28 -4.65 -8.45
CA VAL A 65 -4.28 -3.19 -8.37
C VAL A 65 -5.27 -2.74 -7.28
N ALA A 66 -4.78 -2.08 -6.23
CA ALA A 66 -5.61 -1.33 -5.30
C ALA A 66 -5.90 0.07 -5.87
N ALA A 67 -7.15 0.30 -6.25
CA ALA A 67 -7.58 1.53 -6.90
C ALA A 67 -7.94 2.61 -5.87
N PHE A 68 -7.04 3.58 -5.69
CA PHE A 68 -7.21 4.74 -4.81
C PHE A 68 -7.71 5.99 -5.56
N GLY A 69 -7.68 5.95 -6.89
CA GLY A 69 -8.30 6.96 -7.76
C GLY A 69 -9.82 6.81 -7.88
N LYS A 70 -10.44 7.68 -8.68
CA LYS A 70 -11.83 7.49 -9.13
C LYS A 70 -11.92 6.19 -9.94
N TYR A 71 -13.06 5.50 -9.86
CA TYR A 71 -13.32 4.32 -10.67
C TYR A 71 -13.08 4.61 -12.16
N ASP A 72 -12.21 3.81 -12.77
CA ASP A 72 -11.85 3.89 -14.18
C ASP A 72 -12.19 2.53 -14.83
N PRO A 73 -13.29 2.44 -15.60
CA PRO A 73 -13.68 1.19 -16.22
C PRO A 73 -12.65 0.70 -17.25
N GLU A 74 -11.87 1.60 -17.88
CA GLU A 74 -10.80 1.17 -18.78
C GLU A 74 -9.68 0.45 -18.03
N LEU A 75 -9.33 0.93 -16.82
CA LEU A 75 -8.34 0.27 -15.96
C LEU A 75 -8.83 -1.12 -15.56
N MET A 76 -10.08 -1.21 -15.08
CA MET A 76 -10.69 -2.49 -14.68
C MET A 76 -10.65 -3.49 -15.82
N CYS A 77 -11.18 -3.12 -16.99
CA CYS A 77 -11.20 -4.00 -18.17
C CYS A 77 -9.79 -4.41 -18.62
N TYR A 78 -8.85 -3.47 -18.61
CA TYR A 78 -7.48 -3.74 -19.02
C TYR A 78 -6.78 -4.67 -18.02
N ALA A 79 -6.92 -4.44 -16.71
CA ALA A 79 -6.36 -5.31 -15.68
C ALA A 79 -6.88 -6.75 -15.82
N HIS A 80 -8.19 -6.91 -16.01
CA HIS A 80 -8.79 -8.23 -16.20
C HIS A 80 -8.32 -8.90 -17.49
N SER A 81 -8.07 -8.13 -18.56
CA SER A 81 -7.47 -8.65 -19.81
C SER A 81 -6.04 -9.17 -19.62
N LYS A 82 -5.38 -8.75 -18.53
CA LYS A 82 -4.05 -9.21 -18.11
C LYS A 82 -4.11 -10.27 -17.01
N GLY A 83 -5.31 -10.67 -16.57
CA GLY A 83 -5.50 -11.60 -15.47
C GLY A 83 -5.17 -11.02 -14.09
N ALA A 84 -5.09 -9.69 -13.98
CA ALA A 84 -4.83 -8.99 -12.73
C ALA A 84 -6.14 -8.53 -12.08
N ARG A 85 -6.19 -8.62 -10.76
CA ARG A 85 -7.33 -8.13 -9.96
C ARG A 85 -7.36 -6.62 -9.88
N VAL A 86 -8.55 -6.05 -9.69
CA VAL A 86 -8.72 -4.67 -9.21
C VAL A 86 -9.57 -4.65 -7.95
N VAL A 87 -9.04 -4.08 -6.86
CA VAL A 87 -9.72 -4.02 -5.56
C VAL A 87 -10.07 -2.59 -5.18
N LEU A 88 -11.22 -2.42 -4.52
CA LEU A 88 -11.68 -1.14 -3.99
C LEU A 88 -10.74 -0.62 -2.88
N LYS A 89 -10.66 0.70 -2.71
CA LYS A 89 -10.26 1.28 -1.42
C LYS A 89 -11.39 1.18 -0.39
N GLY A 90 -11.07 0.61 0.76
CA GLY A 90 -11.88 0.63 1.98
C GLY A 90 -11.26 1.54 3.03
N ASP A 91 -11.96 2.60 3.43
CA ASP A 91 -11.61 3.40 4.60
C ASP A 91 -12.91 3.81 5.30
N VAL A 92 -12.87 3.81 6.63
CA VAL A 92 -14.01 4.11 7.48
C VAL A 92 -13.55 4.53 8.88
N SER A 93 -14.31 5.44 9.50
CA SER A 93 -14.04 5.91 10.86
C SER A 93 -14.12 4.76 11.87
N LEU A 94 -13.08 4.62 12.69
CA LEU A 94 -13.02 3.58 13.74
C LEU A 94 -14.15 3.75 14.77
N LYS A 95 -14.61 4.98 15.02
CA LYS A 95 -15.70 5.23 15.97
C LYS A 95 -17.03 4.64 15.49
N ASN A 96 -17.25 4.58 14.18
CA ASN A 96 -18.50 4.09 13.62
C ASN A 96 -18.55 2.57 13.63
N ILE A 97 -17.42 1.89 13.44
CA ILE A 97 -17.38 0.43 13.32
C ILE A 97 -17.60 -0.29 14.65
N ILE A 98 -17.62 0.42 15.78
CA ILE A 98 -18.03 -0.14 17.07
C ILE A 98 -19.47 -0.66 16.98
N ASP A 99 -20.35 0.03 16.24
CA ASP A 99 -21.71 -0.43 15.98
C ASP A 99 -21.74 -1.54 14.91
N PRO A 100 -22.14 -2.78 15.26
CA PRO A 100 -22.23 -3.87 14.29
C PRO A 100 -23.24 -3.61 13.17
N THR A 101 -24.29 -2.84 13.42
CA THR A 101 -25.29 -2.48 12.39
C THR A 101 -24.67 -1.56 11.35
N PHE A 102 -23.85 -0.62 11.79
CA PHE A 102 -23.08 0.23 10.90
C PHE A 102 -22.09 -0.59 10.07
N ARG A 103 -21.34 -1.52 10.69
CA ARG A 103 -20.43 -2.41 9.94
C ARG A 103 -21.17 -3.18 8.86
N ALA A 104 -22.28 -3.83 9.20
CA ALA A 104 -23.07 -4.60 8.24
C ALA A 104 -23.55 -3.74 7.06
N SER A 105 -24.03 -2.52 7.34
CA SER A 105 -24.47 -1.58 6.29
C SER A 105 -23.31 -1.10 5.40
N TRP A 106 -22.17 -0.77 5.99
CA TRP A 106 -20.98 -0.36 5.24
C TRP A 106 -20.45 -1.51 4.36
N ILE A 107 -20.38 -2.73 4.90
CA ILE A 107 -19.95 -3.92 4.17
C ILE A 107 -20.88 -4.19 2.99
N ALA A 108 -22.21 -4.16 3.20
CA ALA A 108 -23.18 -4.35 2.13
C ALA A 108 -23.00 -3.33 1.00
N GLN A 109 -22.85 -2.04 1.35
CA GLN A 109 -22.59 -0.98 0.37
C GLN A 109 -21.29 -1.21 -0.41
N LYS A 110 -20.23 -1.70 0.24
CA LYS A 110 -18.95 -2.00 -0.43
C LYS A 110 -19.05 -3.22 -1.34
N VAL A 111 -19.78 -4.25 -0.96
CA VAL A 111 -20.05 -5.42 -1.81
C VAL A 111 -20.87 -5.01 -3.04
N ASP A 112 -21.94 -4.21 -2.85
CA ASP A 112 -22.76 -3.73 -3.96
C ASP A 112 -21.96 -2.85 -4.92
N LEU A 113 -21.10 -1.97 -4.39
CA LEU A 113 -20.20 -1.16 -5.17
C LEU A 113 -19.21 -2.02 -5.97
N ALA A 114 -18.59 -3.03 -5.33
CA ALA A 114 -17.67 -3.94 -5.99
C ALA A 114 -18.35 -4.69 -7.14
N LYS A 115 -19.56 -5.22 -6.92
CA LYS A 115 -20.36 -5.87 -7.96
C LYS A 115 -20.71 -4.91 -9.11
N ALA A 116 -21.12 -3.68 -8.80
CA ALA A 116 -21.49 -2.69 -9.80
C ALA A 116 -20.29 -2.20 -10.63
N GLN A 117 -19.09 -2.21 -10.06
CA GLN A 117 -17.84 -1.76 -10.68
C GLN A 117 -16.96 -2.92 -11.17
N TYR A 118 -17.44 -4.17 -11.07
CA TYR A 118 -16.68 -5.37 -11.44
C TYR A 118 -15.32 -5.49 -10.73
N MET A 119 -15.24 -5.04 -9.47
CA MET A 119 -14.03 -5.10 -8.66
C MET A 119 -13.91 -6.47 -7.98
N ASP A 120 -12.70 -7.01 -7.92
CA ASP A 120 -12.38 -8.31 -7.34
C ASP A 120 -12.22 -8.31 -5.83
N GLY A 121 -12.59 -7.24 -5.13
CA GLY A 121 -12.44 -7.19 -3.68
C GLY A 121 -12.22 -5.80 -3.12
N ILE A 122 -11.55 -5.75 -1.97
CA ILE A 122 -11.32 -4.52 -1.21
C ILE A 122 -9.99 -4.56 -0.45
N ASN A 123 -9.21 -3.49 -0.57
CA ASN A 123 -8.05 -3.20 0.27
C ASN A 123 -8.46 -2.19 1.35
N ILE A 124 -8.44 -2.62 2.61
CA ILE A 124 -8.82 -1.81 3.76
C ILE A 124 -7.60 -1.04 4.26
N ASP A 125 -7.70 0.27 4.25
CA ASP A 125 -6.66 1.25 4.57
C ASP A 125 -7.15 2.14 5.73
N ILE A 126 -7.11 1.59 6.95
CA ILE A 126 -7.50 2.31 8.16
C ILE A 126 -6.24 2.58 8.98
N GLU A 127 -5.91 3.86 9.10
CA GLU A 127 -4.65 4.35 9.65
C GLU A 127 -4.80 5.13 10.99
N GLN A 128 -5.98 5.06 11.59
CA GLN A 128 -6.35 5.82 12.79
C GLN A 128 -5.76 5.21 14.08
N GLU A 129 -5.48 6.05 15.10
CA GLU A 129 -4.99 5.57 16.41
C GLU A 129 -5.99 4.59 17.06
N VAL A 130 -5.48 3.52 17.67
CA VAL A 130 -6.28 2.57 18.48
C VAL A 130 -5.57 2.31 19.80
N ASN A 131 -6.30 2.49 20.89
CA ASN A 131 -5.84 2.05 22.20
C ASN A 131 -6.19 0.56 22.37
N CYS A 132 -5.26 -0.25 22.89
CA CYS A 132 -5.45 -1.69 23.05
C CYS A 132 -6.67 -2.07 23.91
N SER A 133 -7.13 -1.17 24.78
CA SER A 133 -8.28 -1.39 25.67
C SER A 133 -9.58 -0.74 25.18
N SER A 134 -9.56 -0.10 24.01
CA SER A 134 -10.74 0.57 23.47
C SER A 134 -11.63 -0.39 22.67
N PRO A 135 -12.94 -0.15 22.57
CA PRO A 135 -13.85 -1.00 21.80
C PRO A 135 -13.47 -1.10 20.32
N GLU A 136 -12.78 -0.09 19.77
CA GLU A 136 -12.26 -0.08 18.41
C GLU A 136 -11.26 -1.22 18.14
N TYR A 137 -10.53 -1.70 19.16
CA TYR A 137 -9.58 -2.81 19.05
C TYR A 137 -10.25 -4.09 18.51
N GLU A 138 -11.33 -4.50 19.17
CA GLU A 138 -12.10 -5.69 18.77
C GLU A 138 -12.95 -5.39 17.53
N ALA A 139 -13.55 -4.20 17.45
CA ALA A 139 -14.40 -3.81 16.34
C ALA A 139 -13.66 -3.77 14.99
N LEU A 140 -12.38 -3.40 14.97
CA LEU A 140 -11.55 -3.42 13.77
C LEU A 140 -11.36 -4.84 13.26
N THR A 141 -11.03 -5.78 14.15
CA THR A 141 -10.88 -7.20 13.79
C THR A 141 -12.20 -7.79 13.29
N ALA A 142 -13.31 -7.44 13.95
CA ALA A 142 -14.65 -7.84 13.53
C ALA A 142 -15.01 -7.29 12.15
N LEU A 143 -14.73 -6.02 11.87
CA LEU A 143 -14.94 -5.41 10.55
C LEU A 143 -14.21 -6.18 9.45
N VAL A 144 -12.92 -6.47 9.65
CA VAL A 144 -12.11 -7.19 8.66
C VAL A 144 -12.68 -8.58 8.43
N LYS A 145 -12.99 -9.32 9.50
CA LYS A 145 -13.57 -10.66 9.39
C LYS A 145 -14.92 -10.65 8.67
N GLU A 146 -15.84 -9.79 9.07
CA GLU A 146 -17.18 -9.68 8.48
C GLU A 146 -17.10 -9.24 7.01
N THR A 147 -16.16 -8.36 6.67
CA THR A 147 -15.90 -7.93 5.29
C THR A 147 -15.39 -9.10 4.46
N THR A 148 -14.37 -9.83 4.92
CA THR A 148 -13.83 -10.99 4.21
C THR A 148 -14.90 -12.05 3.97
N GLU A 149 -15.65 -12.43 5.01
CA GLU A 149 -16.72 -13.43 4.90
C GLU A 149 -17.79 -13.02 3.89
N CYS A 150 -18.19 -11.74 3.89
CA CYS A 150 -19.20 -11.25 2.95
C CYS A 150 -18.67 -11.16 1.52
N PHE A 151 -17.46 -10.62 1.30
CA PHE A 151 -16.87 -10.54 -0.03
C PHE A 151 -16.65 -11.94 -0.64
N HIS A 152 -16.07 -12.89 0.12
CA HIS A 152 -15.85 -14.25 -0.37
C HIS A 152 -17.15 -15.00 -0.69
N ARG A 153 -18.25 -14.74 0.06
CA ARG A 153 -19.56 -15.31 -0.23
C ARG A 153 -20.20 -14.70 -1.49
N GLU A 154 -20.09 -13.39 -1.64
CA GLU A 154 -20.87 -12.62 -2.63
C GLU A 154 -20.14 -12.45 -3.97
N ILE A 155 -18.81 -12.56 -3.96
CA ILE A 155 -17.95 -12.40 -5.13
C ILE A 155 -16.92 -13.53 -5.09
N GLU A 156 -17.19 -14.59 -5.86
CA GLU A 156 -16.32 -15.76 -5.95
C GLU A 156 -14.91 -15.36 -6.42
N GLY A 157 -13.88 -15.76 -5.67
CA GLY A 157 -12.49 -15.43 -5.99
C GLY A 157 -12.03 -14.04 -5.50
N SER A 158 -12.88 -13.33 -4.76
CA SER A 158 -12.52 -12.00 -4.24
C SER A 158 -11.32 -12.03 -3.29
N GLN A 159 -10.63 -10.89 -3.23
CA GLN A 159 -9.45 -10.65 -2.42
C GLN A 159 -9.71 -9.51 -1.43
N VAL A 160 -9.59 -9.80 -0.14
CA VAL A 160 -9.72 -8.81 0.94
C VAL A 160 -8.38 -8.65 1.63
N THR A 161 -7.85 -7.44 1.63
CA THR A 161 -6.51 -7.13 2.17
C THR A 161 -6.60 -5.99 3.16
N PHE A 162 -5.58 -5.85 4.00
CA PHE A 162 -5.52 -4.80 5.01
C PHE A 162 -4.13 -4.18 5.08
N ASP A 163 -4.05 -2.85 5.04
CA ASP A 163 -2.81 -2.11 5.15
C ASP A 163 -2.41 -1.97 6.63
N VAL A 164 -1.20 -2.41 6.97
CA VAL A 164 -0.65 -2.31 8.34
C VAL A 164 0.62 -1.46 8.34
N ALA A 165 0.93 -0.86 9.48
CA ALA A 165 2.16 -0.11 9.67
C ALA A 165 3.41 -0.98 9.41
N TRP A 166 4.56 -0.36 9.15
CA TRP A 166 5.82 -1.06 8.87
C TRP A 166 6.29 -2.01 10.00
N SER A 167 5.80 -1.82 11.23
CA SER A 167 6.10 -2.67 12.38
C SER A 167 4.89 -2.83 13.32
N PRO A 168 4.72 -3.98 13.99
CA PRO A 168 3.65 -4.18 14.96
C PRO A 168 3.89 -3.45 16.29
N LYS A 169 4.98 -2.69 16.44
CA LYS A 169 5.38 -2.00 17.69
C LYS A 169 4.55 -0.74 18.00
N ARG A 170 3.26 -0.74 17.63
CA ARG A 170 2.31 0.36 17.83
C ARG A 170 2.77 1.67 17.17
N ILE A 171 3.34 1.56 15.97
CA ILE A 171 3.64 2.72 15.12
C ILE A 171 2.38 3.58 15.00
N ASP A 172 2.55 4.88 15.16
CA ASP A 172 1.47 5.88 15.15
C ASP A 172 0.32 5.61 16.12
N LYS A 173 0.64 4.94 17.24
CA LYS A 173 -0.32 4.49 18.26
C LYS A 173 -1.39 3.55 17.71
N ARG A 174 -1.07 2.76 16.68
CA ARG A 174 -1.93 1.71 16.14
C ARG A 174 -1.73 0.41 16.93
N CYS A 175 -2.43 0.27 18.05
CA CYS A 175 -2.46 -1.00 18.77
C CYS A 175 -3.51 -1.94 18.15
N TYR A 176 -3.30 -2.44 16.95
CA TYR A 176 -4.26 -3.33 16.30
C TYR A 176 -4.04 -4.78 16.73
N ASN A 177 -5.10 -5.60 16.67
CA ASN A 177 -4.98 -7.05 16.81
C ASN A 177 -4.40 -7.65 15.51
N TYR A 178 -3.08 -7.46 15.29
CA TYR A 178 -2.44 -7.82 14.02
C TYR A 178 -2.59 -9.30 13.66
N THR A 179 -2.57 -10.21 14.63
CA THR A 179 -2.77 -11.65 14.39
C THR A 179 -4.22 -11.94 14.00
N GLY A 180 -5.19 -11.39 14.74
CA GLY A 180 -6.61 -11.55 14.41
C GLY A 180 -6.98 -10.96 13.04
N ILE A 181 -6.43 -9.80 12.68
CA ILE A 181 -6.61 -9.19 11.36
C ILE A 181 -5.96 -10.05 10.26
N ALA A 182 -4.74 -10.53 10.48
CA ALA A 182 -4.06 -11.40 9.53
C ALA A 182 -4.86 -12.69 9.28
N ASP A 183 -5.38 -13.33 10.33
CA ASP A 183 -6.22 -14.53 10.22
C ASP A 183 -7.53 -14.25 9.48
N ALA A 184 -8.05 -13.03 9.57
CA ALA A 184 -9.34 -12.64 9.01
C ALA A 184 -9.32 -12.23 7.53
N CYS A 185 -8.24 -11.68 6.99
CA CYS A 185 -8.14 -11.24 5.59
C CYS A 185 -7.41 -12.26 4.70
N ASP A 186 -7.21 -12.01 3.40
CA ASP A 186 -6.37 -12.84 2.54
C ASP A 186 -4.87 -12.65 2.83
N PHE A 187 -4.42 -11.39 2.98
CA PHE A 187 -3.09 -11.03 3.47
C PHE A 187 -3.03 -9.57 3.95
N LEU A 188 -1.97 -9.25 4.69
CA LEU A 188 -1.59 -7.91 5.07
C LEU A 188 -0.66 -7.30 4.03
N PHE A 189 -0.92 -6.07 3.64
CA PHE A 189 0.05 -5.23 2.96
C PHE A 189 0.78 -4.40 4.01
N VAL A 190 2.06 -4.68 4.22
CA VAL A 190 2.86 -4.00 5.24
C VAL A 190 3.48 -2.76 4.61
N MET A 191 3.02 -1.57 5.02
CA MET A 191 3.46 -0.27 4.52
C MET A 191 4.87 0.05 5.00
N SER A 192 5.89 -0.60 4.42
CA SER A 192 7.30 -0.47 4.85
C SER A 192 7.98 0.73 4.19
N TYR A 193 7.42 1.88 4.51
CA TYR A 193 7.81 3.21 4.12
C TYR A 193 7.29 4.20 5.18
N ASP A 194 7.72 5.46 5.10
CA ASP A 194 7.54 6.47 6.14
C ASP A 194 8.06 5.96 7.51
N GLU A 195 9.15 5.18 7.48
CA GLU A 195 9.72 4.56 8.69
C GLU A 195 10.40 5.59 9.61
N GLN A 196 10.48 6.84 9.16
CA GLN A 196 10.94 8.02 9.89
C GLN A 196 9.77 8.87 10.41
N SER A 197 8.52 8.38 10.40
CA SER A 197 7.37 9.09 10.97
C SER A 197 7.54 9.38 12.46
N GLN A 198 8.32 8.56 13.18
CA GLN A 198 8.61 8.71 14.61
C GLN A 198 10.11 8.56 14.90
N ILE A 199 10.84 9.67 14.96
CA ILE A 199 12.29 9.70 15.23
C ILE A 199 12.51 10.01 16.72
N TRP A 200 13.07 9.04 17.45
CA TRP A 200 13.42 9.15 18.87
C TRP A 200 14.91 9.45 19.13
N SER A 201 15.73 9.31 18.08
CA SER A 201 17.15 9.65 18.09
C SER A 201 17.37 11.12 17.71
N GLU A 202 18.61 11.45 17.31
CA GLU A 202 18.90 12.77 16.76
C GLU A 202 18.01 13.07 15.55
N CYS A 203 17.59 14.34 15.45
CA CYS A 203 16.73 14.83 14.37
C CYS A 203 17.59 15.05 13.13
N ILE A 204 17.83 13.97 12.40
CA ILE A 204 18.59 13.94 11.16
C ILE A 204 17.76 13.35 10.03
N ALA A 205 18.01 13.77 8.80
CA ALA A 205 17.43 13.15 7.63
C ALA A 205 17.94 11.70 7.48
N ALA A 206 17.06 10.79 7.07
CA ALA A 206 17.36 9.37 6.93
C ALA A 206 16.52 8.74 5.82
N ALA A 207 16.84 7.48 5.48
CA ALA A 207 16.13 6.73 4.45
C ALA A 207 14.65 6.57 4.79
N ASN A 208 13.80 6.71 3.77
CA ASN A 208 12.35 6.52 3.89
C ASN A 208 12.00 5.10 4.39
N ALA A 209 12.72 4.11 3.88
CA ALA A 209 12.59 2.70 4.26
C ALA A 209 13.98 2.06 4.43
N PRO A 210 14.68 2.29 5.56
CA PRO A 210 16.02 1.74 5.79
C PRO A 210 15.98 0.21 5.86
N TYR A 211 16.84 -0.48 5.11
CA TYR A 211 16.76 -1.95 4.93
C TYR A 211 16.66 -2.74 6.24
N ASN A 212 17.58 -2.49 7.18
CA ASN A 212 17.60 -3.23 8.46
C ASN A 212 16.35 -2.95 9.32
N GLN A 213 15.81 -1.73 9.25
CA GLN A 213 14.60 -1.34 9.99
C GLN A 213 13.37 -2.01 9.38
N THR A 214 13.24 -1.96 8.06
CA THR A 214 12.23 -2.68 7.29
C THR A 214 12.23 -4.17 7.68
N LEU A 215 13.37 -4.85 7.58
CA LEU A 215 13.45 -6.29 7.90
C LEU A 215 13.09 -6.62 9.34
N THR A 216 13.49 -5.76 10.29
CA THR A 216 13.12 -5.92 11.70
C THR A 216 11.60 -5.90 11.88
N GLY A 217 10.88 -5.06 11.14
CA GLY A 217 9.41 -5.03 11.12
C GLY A 217 8.78 -6.38 10.74
N TYR A 218 9.25 -7.01 9.66
CA TYR A 218 8.77 -8.34 9.24
C TYR A 218 9.13 -9.43 10.24
N ILE A 219 10.34 -9.40 10.78
CA ILE A 219 10.75 -10.35 11.82
C ILE A 219 9.82 -10.24 13.03
N ASP A 220 9.45 -9.03 13.44
CA ASP A 220 8.55 -8.81 14.56
C ASP A 220 7.13 -9.31 14.25
N TYR A 221 6.59 -9.06 13.05
CA TYR A 221 5.29 -9.64 12.63
C TYR A 221 5.31 -11.17 12.64
N ILE A 222 6.37 -11.79 12.13
CA ILE A 222 6.52 -13.25 12.09
C ILE A 222 6.64 -13.82 13.52
N LYS A 223 7.38 -13.14 14.42
CA LYS A 223 7.50 -13.54 15.83
C LYS A 223 6.16 -13.51 16.58
N MET A 224 5.19 -12.70 16.14
CA MET A 224 3.82 -12.73 16.67
C MET A 224 3.02 -13.97 16.24
N GLY A 225 3.56 -14.79 15.32
CA GLY A 225 2.89 -15.97 14.78
C GLY A 225 2.23 -15.75 13.42
N ILE A 226 2.37 -14.57 12.81
CA ILE A 226 1.82 -14.31 11.47
C ILE A 226 2.68 -15.04 10.44
N SER A 227 2.03 -15.90 9.64
CA SER A 227 2.72 -16.63 8.57
C SER A 227 3.35 -15.65 7.55
N PRO A 228 4.59 -15.88 7.09
CA PRO A 228 5.19 -15.17 5.97
C PRO A 228 4.28 -15.08 4.74
N LYS A 229 3.48 -16.12 4.48
CA LYS A 229 2.51 -16.19 3.36
C LYS A 229 1.29 -15.28 3.51
N LYS A 230 1.22 -14.52 4.60
CA LYS A 230 0.21 -13.48 4.89
C LYS A 230 0.78 -12.07 4.79
N LEU A 231 2.06 -11.90 4.43
CA LEU A 231 2.72 -10.61 4.41
C LEU A 231 3.17 -10.26 2.99
N VAL A 232 2.64 -9.19 2.44
CA VAL A 232 3.14 -8.54 1.22
C VAL A 232 3.98 -7.34 1.63
N MET A 233 5.20 -7.25 1.07
CA MET A 233 6.11 -6.17 1.41
C MET A 233 5.85 -4.90 0.60
N GLY A 234 5.42 -3.83 1.26
CA GLY A 234 5.28 -2.52 0.63
C GLY A 234 6.61 -1.78 0.53
N VAL A 235 6.99 -1.34 -0.66
CA VAL A 235 8.18 -0.49 -0.89
C VAL A 235 7.79 0.89 -1.43
N PRO A 236 8.51 1.96 -1.07
CA PRO A 236 8.20 3.29 -1.58
C PRO A 236 8.80 3.50 -2.97
N TRP A 237 8.00 4.06 -3.88
CA TRP A 237 8.48 4.64 -5.15
C TRP A 237 8.60 6.16 -5.05
N TYR A 238 8.86 6.65 -3.85
CA TYR A 238 9.08 8.04 -3.52
C TYR A 238 10.16 8.14 -2.44
N GLY A 239 10.66 9.35 -2.25
CA GLY A 239 11.59 9.70 -1.19
C GLY A 239 11.12 10.90 -0.40
N TYR A 240 11.99 11.38 0.49
CA TYR A 240 11.79 12.64 1.20
C TYR A 240 12.93 13.61 0.91
N ASP A 241 12.57 14.86 0.64
CA ASP A 241 13.47 16.00 0.54
C ASP A 241 13.43 16.79 1.86
N TYR A 242 14.56 16.81 2.56
CA TYR A 242 14.73 17.51 3.83
C TYR A 242 15.58 18.75 3.66
N ILE A 243 15.12 19.89 4.18
CA ILE A 243 15.95 21.08 4.34
C ILE A 243 16.94 20.84 5.49
N CYS A 244 18.23 20.98 5.20
CA CYS A 244 19.29 20.85 6.20
C CYS A 244 19.50 22.15 6.97
N LEU A 245 19.29 22.12 8.29
CA LEU A 245 19.70 23.20 9.19
C LEU A 245 21.24 23.30 9.25
N ASN A 246 21.90 22.15 9.26
CA ASN A 246 23.34 22.02 9.13
C ASN A 246 23.65 20.74 8.34
N LEU A 247 24.54 20.82 7.37
CA LEU A 247 25.09 19.67 6.66
C LEU A 247 26.54 19.47 7.12
N SER A 248 26.79 18.38 7.83
CA SER A 248 28.13 18.06 8.33
C SER A 248 29.06 17.61 7.19
N LYS A 249 30.37 17.56 7.46
CA LYS A 249 31.36 17.02 6.50
C LYS A 249 31.18 15.53 6.18
N ASN A 250 30.42 14.81 7.02
CA ASN A 250 30.11 13.39 6.84
C ASN A 250 28.69 13.20 6.26
N ASP A 251 28.19 14.21 5.53
CA ASP A 251 26.87 14.22 4.90
C ASP A 251 25.69 14.00 5.87
N ILE A 252 25.84 14.38 7.13
CA ILE A 252 24.74 14.33 8.12
C ILE A 252 23.96 15.64 8.03
N CYS A 253 22.71 15.54 7.59
CA CYS A 253 21.77 16.65 7.49
C CYS A 253 20.91 16.72 8.77
N THR A 254 21.12 17.73 9.61
CA THR A 254 20.21 17.98 10.75
C THR A 254 18.94 18.66 10.27
N ILE A 255 17.78 18.21 10.78
CA ILE A 255 16.46 18.67 10.33
C ILE A 255 15.72 19.41 11.44
N THR A 256 14.72 20.19 11.04
CA THR A 256 13.82 20.87 11.97
C THR A 256 13.09 19.87 12.86
N LYS A 257 12.94 20.21 14.15
CA LYS A 257 12.16 19.39 15.08
C LYS A 257 10.66 19.53 14.79
N VAL A 258 10.09 18.52 14.15
CA VAL A 258 8.66 18.41 13.91
C VAL A 258 8.14 17.22 14.71
N PRO A 259 7.47 17.44 15.86
CA PRO A 259 7.01 16.34 16.69
C PRO A 259 5.82 15.63 16.05
N PHE A 260 5.80 14.30 16.15
CA PHE A 260 4.68 13.49 15.67
C PHE A 260 4.38 12.36 16.64
N ARG A 261 3.12 12.28 17.11
CA ARG A 261 2.61 11.20 17.98
C ARG A 261 3.48 10.92 19.22
N GLY A 262 4.15 11.96 19.75
CA GLY A 262 5.01 11.89 20.93
C GLY A 262 6.51 11.80 20.63
N ALA A 263 6.89 11.44 19.41
CA ALA A 263 8.28 11.51 18.97
C ALA A 263 8.70 12.99 18.81
N PRO A 264 9.94 13.35 19.21
CA PRO A 264 10.42 14.73 19.09
C PRO A 264 10.58 15.19 17.63
N CYS A 265 10.82 14.26 16.71
CA CYS A 265 11.11 14.51 15.30
C CYS A 265 10.41 13.49 14.40
N SER A 266 10.23 13.85 13.13
CA SER A 266 9.53 13.04 12.13
C SER A 266 9.92 13.44 10.72
N ASP A 267 9.58 12.59 9.76
CA ASP A 267 9.63 12.83 8.32
C ASP A 267 8.81 14.05 7.85
N ALA A 268 7.84 14.52 8.64
CA ALA A 268 7.10 15.76 8.40
C ALA A 268 7.98 17.03 8.39
N ALA A 269 9.25 16.92 8.80
CA ALA A 269 10.26 17.96 8.58
C ALA A 269 10.73 18.07 7.11
N GLY A 270 10.45 17.06 6.28
CA GLY A 270 10.72 17.02 4.86
C GLY A 270 9.43 17.05 4.03
N HIS A 271 9.61 16.87 2.71
CA HIS A 271 8.52 16.76 1.76
C HIS A 271 8.66 15.49 0.93
N GLN A 272 7.56 14.75 0.75
CA GLN A 272 7.52 13.58 -0.11
C GLN A 272 7.77 13.97 -1.59
N VAL A 273 8.72 13.30 -2.25
CA VAL A 273 9.07 13.55 -3.65
C VAL A 273 8.96 12.25 -4.46
N PRO A 274 8.16 12.22 -5.56
CA PRO A 274 8.07 11.04 -6.42
C PRO A 274 9.41 10.69 -7.09
N TYR A 275 9.65 9.40 -7.33
CA TYR A 275 10.89 8.93 -7.97
C TYR A 275 11.22 9.64 -9.30
N LYS A 276 10.21 9.91 -10.15
CA LYS A 276 10.39 10.68 -11.39
C LYS A 276 10.98 12.08 -11.21
N VAL A 277 10.71 12.72 -10.07
CA VAL A 277 11.24 14.06 -9.76
C VAL A 277 12.67 13.93 -9.23
N ILE A 278 12.91 12.95 -8.35
CA ILE A 278 14.24 12.61 -7.83
C ILE A 278 15.22 12.35 -8.98
N MET A 279 14.85 11.51 -9.93
CA MET A 279 15.73 11.12 -11.03
C MET A 279 16.04 12.26 -12.01
N LYS A 280 15.17 13.28 -12.10
CA LYS A 280 15.44 14.50 -12.87
C LYS A 280 16.43 15.43 -12.18
N GLN A 281 16.55 15.35 -10.86
CA GLN A 281 17.39 16.25 -10.07
C GLN A 281 18.76 15.66 -9.73
N VAL A 282 18.84 14.35 -9.50
CA VAL A 282 20.03 13.70 -8.92
C VAL A 282 21.32 13.98 -9.68
N ASN A 283 21.30 13.96 -11.02
CA ASN A 283 22.49 14.21 -11.85
C ASN A 283 22.95 15.68 -11.83
N GLY A 284 22.04 16.62 -11.57
CA GLY A 284 22.34 18.04 -11.43
C GLY A 284 22.61 18.47 -9.98
N SER A 285 22.57 17.53 -9.03
CA SER A 285 22.79 17.80 -7.61
C SER A 285 24.25 18.05 -7.28
N VAL A 286 24.52 18.55 -6.09
CA VAL A 286 25.89 18.88 -5.65
C VAL A 286 26.71 17.62 -5.39
N SER A 287 26.09 16.55 -4.90
CA SER A 287 26.78 15.30 -4.56
C SER A 287 26.67 14.21 -5.64
N GLY A 288 25.72 14.31 -6.56
CA GLY A 288 25.23 13.12 -7.28
C GLY A 288 24.60 12.10 -6.31
N SER A 289 24.20 10.95 -6.82
CA SER A 289 23.69 9.87 -5.95
C SER A 289 24.82 9.28 -5.10
N GLN A 290 24.61 9.26 -3.79
CA GLN A 290 25.46 8.62 -2.80
C GLN A 290 24.77 7.39 -2.23
N TRP A 291 25.53 6.43 -1.72
CA TRP A 291 24.99 5.21 -1.10
C TRP A 291 25.34 5.15 0.38
N ASN A 292 24.33 5.09 1.25
CA ASN A 292 24.55 4.84 2.67
C ASN A 292 24.58 3.32 2.93
N LYS A 293 25.72 2.80 3.38
CA LYS A 293 25.92 1.36 3.60
C LYS A 293 25.12 0.81 4.79
N ASP A 294 24.84 1.62 5.80
CA ASP A 294 24.17 1.16 7.01
C ASP A 294 22.65 1.05 6.81
N GLN A 295 22.08 2.02 6.09
CA GLN A 295 20.66 2.06 5.75
C GLN A 295 20.34 1.32 4.44
N GLN A 296 21.37 1.00 3.63
CA GLN A 296 21.25 0.38 2.30
C GLN A 296 20.28 1.14 1.40
N ALA A 297 20.43 2.46 1.36
CA ALA A 297 19.58 3.36 0.60
C ALA A 297 20.41 4.50 -0.01
N PRO A 298 20.00 4.98 -1.20
CA PRO A 298 20.61 6.14 -1.80
C PRO A 298 20.12 7.46 -1.19
N TYR A 299 20.98 8.47 -1.29
CA TYR A 299 20.62 9.85 -1.03
C TYR A 299 21.42 10.79 -1.92
N TYR A 300 21.01 12.06 -2.01
CA TYR A 300 21.84 13.11 -2.60
C TYR A 300 21.61 14.44 -1.91
N ASN A 301 22.60 15.33 -2.00
CA ASN A 301 22.57 16.67 -1.48
C ASN A 301 22.48 17.68 -2.62
N TYR A 302 21.61 18.67 -2.52
CA TYR A 302 21.54 19.79 -3.45
C TYR A 302 21.40 21.12 -2.73
N LYS A 303 21.55 22.23 -3.47
CA LYS A 303 21.25 23.57 -2.97
C LYS A 303 20.04 24.13 -3.68
N ASP A 304 19.10 24.65 -2.91
CA ASP A 304 17.96 25.39 -3.47
C ASP A 304 18.41 26.78 -4.00
N PRO A 305 17.53 27.51 -4.72
CA PRO A 305 17.86 28.86 -5.19
C PRO A 305 18.17 29.88 -4.09
N ALA A 306 17.77 29.62 -2.83
CA ALA A 306 18.09 30.44 -1.67
C ALA A 306 19.45 30.06 -1.04
N GLY A 307 20.16 29.09 -1.60
CA GLY A 307 21.46 28.62 -1.13
C GLY A 307 21.39 27.67 0.07
N ARG A 308 20.20 27.22 0.47
CA ARG A 308 20.02 26.26 1.56
C ARG A 308 20.36 24.86 1.05
N PHE A 309 21.02 24.07 1.90
CA PHE A 309 21.26 22.67 1.59
C PHE A 309 20.00 21.85 1.83
N HIS A 310 19.80 20.90 0.94
CA HIS A 310 18.76 19.89 1.01
C HIS A 310 19.41 18.51 0.93
N GLN A 311 18.83 17.53 1.61
CA GLN A 311 19.20 16.12 1.51
C GLN A 311 17.97 15.30 1.16
N VAL A 312 18.04 14.59 0.03
CA VAL A 312 16.95 13.77 -0.48
C VAL A 312 17.31 12.31 -0.31
N TRP A 313 16.46 11.57 0.41
CA TRP A 313 16.59 10.13 0.60
C TRP A 313 15.49 9.39 -0.13
N TYR A 314 15.82 8.29 -0.79
CA TYR A 314 14.87 7.54 -1.63
C TYR A 314 15.25 6.06 -1.72
N ASP A 315 14.41 5.27 -2.37
CA ASP A 315 14.72 3.90 -2.79
C ASP A 315 14.98 3.85 -4.30
N ASN A 316 15.92 3.01 -4.73
CA ASN A 316 16.26 2.80 -6.14
C ASN A 316 16.23 1.28 -6.47
N PRO A 317 16.52 0.88 -7.72
CA PRO A 317 16.50 -0.54 -8.10
C PRO A 317 17.43 -1.41 -7.23
N GLN A 318 18.56 -0.88 -6.77
CA GLN A 318 19.50 -1.59 -5.89
C GLN A 318 18.89 -1.85 -4.50
N SER A 319 18.37 -0.82 -3.82
CA SER A 319 17.79 -0.97 -2.48
C SER A 319 16.51 -1.83 -2.50
N ILE A 320 15.68 -1.68 -3.54
CA ILE A 320 14.48 -2.52 -3.73
C ILE A 320 14.86 -3.97 -4.02
N SER A 321 15.92 -4.23 -4.80
CA SER A 321 16.37 -5.60 -5.07
C SER A 321 16.84 -6.32 -3.80
N LEU A 322 17.47 -5.62 -2.86
CA LEU A 322 17.85 -6.19 -1.56
C LEU A 322 16.62 -6.62 -0.76
N LYS A 323 15.57 -5.77 -0.75
CA LYS A 323 14.28 -6.05 -0.13
C LYS A 323 13.56 -7.22 -0.82
N ALA A 324 13.51 -7.23 -2.14
CA ALA A 324 12.93 -8.31 -2.94
C ALA A 324 13.63 -9.66 -2.72
N ALA A 325 14.96 -9.67 -2.55
CA ALA A 325 15.71 -10.86 -2.18
C ALA A 325 15.27 -11.41 -0.80
N TYR A 326 15.01 -10.54 0.18
CA TYR A 326 14.45 -10.96 1.47
C TYR A 326 13.04 -11.56 1.32
N VAL A 327 12.17 -10.93 0.53
CA VAL A 327 10.81 -11.44 0.23
C VAL A 327 10.88 -12.88 -0.27
N LYS A 328 11.79 -13.18 -1.22
CA LYS A 328 12.02 -14.55 -1.74
C LYS A 328 12.59 -15.47 -0.67
N ASN A 329 13.66 -15.08 0.01
CA ASN A 329 14.40 -15.95 0.94
C ASN A 329 13.56 -16.35 2.17
N TYR A 330 12.66 -15.47 2.62
CA TYR A 330 11.77 -15.73 3.76
C TYR A 330 10.38 -16.19 3.34
N GLY A 331 10.16 -16.38 2.04
CA GLY A 331 8.91 -16.93 1.51
C GLY A 331 7.70 -16.05 1.79
N LEU A 332 7.87 -14.72 1.81
CA LEU A 332 6.76 -13.77 1.97
C LEU A 332 5.73 -13.95 0.84
N ARG A 333 4.52 -13.43 1.02
CA ARG A 333 3.42 -13.56 0.03
C ARG A 333 3.72 -12.82 -1.27
N GLY A 334 4.47 -11.72 -1.20
CA GLY A 334 4.79 -10.92 -2.36
C GLY A 334 5.43 -9.60 -1.99
N ILE A 335 5.51 -8.73 -2.98
CA ILE A 335 6.00 -7.35 -2.87
C ILE A 335 5.01 -6.43 -3.55
N GLY A 336 4.95 -5.18 -3.12
CA GLY A 336 4.14 -4.18 -3.76
C GLY A 336 4.64 -2.78 -3.44
N MET A 337 3.98 -1.75 -3.96
CA MET A 337 4.55 -0.40 -3.95
C MET A 337 3.50 0.66 -3.67
N TRP A 338 3.92 1.68 -2.92
CA TRP A 338 3.25 2.98 -2.90
C TRP A 338 4.10 4.02 -3.64
N ASN A 339 3.65 4.56 -4.77
CA ASN A 339 2.61 4.02 -5.64
C ASN A 339 3.11 4.03 -7.09
N ALA A 340 2.42 3.32 -8.00
CA ALA A 340 2.91 3.13 -9.35
C ALA A 340 2.96 4.41 -10.20
N ASN A 341 2.21 5.45 -9.82
CA ASN A 341 2.17 6.75 -10.51
C ASN A 341 3.42 7.62 -10.25
N CYS A 342 4.31 7.19 -9.35
CA CYS A 342 5.53 7.92 -8.99
C CYS A 342 6.67 7.81 -10.02
N LEU A 343 6.59 6.89 -10.98
CA LEU A 343 7.59 6.73 -12.05
C LEU A 343 7.31 7.65 -13.25
N ASP A 344 8.32 7.83 -14.11
CA ASP A 344 8.22 8.59 -15.36
C ASP A 344 7.95 7.63 -16.53
N TYR A 345 6.73 7.68 -17.06
CA TYR A 345 6.29 6.84 -18.18
C TYR A 345 6.31 7.59 -19.53
N SER A 346 7.06 8.69 -19.64
CA SER A 346 7.26 9.38 -20.91
C SER A 346 8.14 8.58 -21.89
N ASP A 347 8.12 8.97 -23.16
CA ASP A 347 8.89 8.32 -24.22
C ASP A 347 10.41 8.64 -24.19
N ASP A 348 10.86 9.41 -23.20
CA ASP A 348 12.29 9.67 -23.00
C ASP A 348 13.06 8.37 -22.73
N ALA A 349 14.23 8.23 -23.34
CA ALA A 349 15.00 6.99 -23.29
C ALA A 349 15.46 6.66 -21.86
N LEU A 350 15.91 7.66 -21.10
CA LEU A 350 16.37 7.48 -19.73
C LEU A 350 15.18 7.21 -18.79
N ALA A 351 14.04 7.89 -18.99
CA ALA A 351 12.81 7.61 -18.24
C ALA A 351 12.36 6.15 -18.41
N ARG A 352 12.37 5.63 -19.65
CA ARG A 352 12.01 4.23 -19.93
C ARG A 352 12.95 3.24 -19.25
N GLU A 353 14.27 3.50 -19.30
CA GLU A 353 15.27 2.68 -18.62
C GLU A 353 15.02 2.66 -17.10
N GLN A 354 14.93 3.83 -16.46
CA GLN A 354 14.70 3.96 -15.02
C GLN A 354 13.40 3.28 -14.58
N THR A 355 12.32 3.45 -15.35
CA THR A 355 11.03 2.81 -15.07
C THR A 355 11.14 1.28 -15.19
N GLN A 356 11.80 0.77 -16.25
CA GLN A 356 12.02 -0.66 -16.43
C GLN A 356 12.86 -1.25 -15.29
N GLU A 357 13.88 -0.54 -14.80
CA GLU A 357 14.69 -1.00 -13.68
C GLU A 357 13.90 -1.08 -12.37
N MET A 358 13.03 -0.10 -12.09
CA MET A 358 12.18 -0.11 -10.88
C MET A 358 11.18 -1.26 -10.90
N TRP A 359 10.51 -1.51 -12.04
CA TRP A 359 9.66 -2.70 -12.21
C TRP A 359 10.47 -3.99 -12.11
N GLY A 360 11.66 -4.02 -12.72
CA GLY A 360 12.56 -5.17 -12.69
C GLY A 360 13.11 -5.50 -11.30
N ALA A 361 13.19 -4.52 -10.40
CA ALA A 361 13.68 -4.72 -9.03
C ALA A 361 12.69 -5.45 -8.11
N LEU A 362 11.39 -5.47 -8.45
CA LEU A 362 10.36 -6.13 -7.64
C LEU A 362 10.49 -7.66 -7.66
N LYS A 363 10.95 -8.24 -8.77
CA LYS A 363 11.18 -9.68 -8.87
C LYS A 363 12.67 -9.98 -8.72
N PRO A 364 13.09 -10.69 -7.66
CA PRO A 364 14.48 -11.08 -7.51
C PRO A 364 14.88 -11.98 -8.66
N ARG A 365 15.87 -11.56 -9.46
CA ARG A 365 16.40 -12.34 -10.59
C ARG A 365 16.85 -13.72 -10.08
N LEU A 366 16.48 -14.76 -10.83
CA LEU A 366 16.76 -16.17 -10.50
C LEU A 366 18.24 -16.49 -10.51
#